data_AF-A0A2V2MWM6-F1
#
_entry.id   AF-A0A2V2MWM6-F1
#
_cell.length_a   1.000
_cell.length_b   1.000
_cell.length_c   1.000
_cell.angle_alpha   90.00
_cell.angle_beta   90.00
_cell.angle_gamma   90.00
#
_symmetry.space_group_name_H-M   'P 1'
#
loop_
_entity.id
_entity.type
_entity.pdbx_description
1 polymer ?
#
loop_
_entity_poly.entity_id
_entity_poly.type
_entity_poly.pdbx_seq_one_letter_code
_entity_poly.pdbx_strand_id
1 'polypeptide(L)'
;MTLPNPENNGSINKTNPDRCHLLDRVKKQTLASDIRWGTLFREVADPIIIGDEEGILVCNPCFEKLTGLTSEQILGYQISHLPMCHSHPEDCSLFITYWKDSTYSGKRFSWSFTSTHNKKIVLDMQIVFVTIEGNTFRFCIGRDITRETELIEEQEISLRQIDKNMAQLAALNDEIRNPLTLIAMSAGVNPGPEQTKILEGVHMINSLVDRLDQGFTESEKVRKFLKRTIHDFGTALDEE
;
A
#
# COMPACT_ATOMS: atom_id res chain seq x y z
N MET A 1 82.57 45.05 -1.61
CA MET A 1 81.59 45.59 -0.64
C MET A 1 80.95 46.82 -1.26
N THR A 2 79.69 46.71 -1.66
CA THR A 2 78.63 47.75 -1.72
C THR A 2 77.44 47.18 -2.49
N LEU A 3 76.32 46.99 -1.82
CA LEU A 3 74.94 47.00 -2.37
C LEU A 3 74.32 48.38 -2.01
N PRO A 4 73.15 48.83 -2.54
CA PRO A 4 72.14 48.16 -3.37
C PRO A 4 71.51 48.97 -4.55
N ASN A 5 70.59 48.29 -5.27
CA ASN A 5 69.47 48.72 -6.13
C ASN A 5 69.75 49.21 -7.57
N PRO A 6 68.96 48.70 -8.55
CA PRO A 6 67.68 49.34 -8.85
C PRO A 6 66.51 48.39 -9.20
N GLU A 7 65.31 48.89 -8.93
CA GLU A 7 64.07 48.78 -9.71
C GLU A 7 63.51 47.41 -10.16
N ASN A 8 62.19 47.32 -9.94
CA ASN A 8 61.19 46.88 -10.93
C ASN A 8 60.40 45.60 -10.59
N ASN A 9 59.16 45.85 -10.17
CA ASN A 9 57.90 45.20 -10.57
C ASN A 9 57.01 45.08 -9.33
N GLY A 10 55.91 45.80 -9.24
CA GLY A 10 54.90 45.87 -10.27
C GLY A 10 53.64 45.28 -9.66
N SER A 11 52.82 46.16 -9.13
CA SER A 11 51.44 45.93 -8.70
C SER A 11 50.67 45.02 -9.66
N ILE A 12 50.28 43.81 -9.25
CA ILE A 12 49.11 43.12 -9.82
C ILE A 12 48.46 42.22 -8.74
N ASN A 13 47.82 42.84 -7.75
CA ASN A 13 46.61 42.27 -7.17
C ASN A 13 45.48 42.53 -8.19
N LYS A 14 45.41 41.72 -9.25
CA LYS A 14 44.21 41.62 -10.10
C LYS A 14 43.56 40.29 -9.76
N THR A 15 42.51 40.36 -8.96
CA THR A 15 41.46 39.34 -8.91
C THR A 15 41.07 39.05 -10.37
N ASN A 16 41.48 37.89 -10.87
CA ASN A 16 41.21 37.48 -12.24
C ASN A 16 39.68 37.43 -12.44
N PRO A 17 39.08 38.27 -13.32
CA PRO A 17 37.62 38.33 -13.51
C PRO A 17 37.02 36.96 -13.85
N ASP A 18 37.80 36.07 -14.48
CA ASP A 18 37.40 34.69 -14.77
C ASP A 18 37.15 33.85 -13.52
N ARG A 19 37.88 34.08 -12.41
CA ARG A 19 37.64 33.38 -11.12
C ARG A 19 36.37 33.88 -10.44
N CYS A 20 36.06 35.17 -10.51
CA CYS A 20 34.78 35.70 -9.97
C CYS A 20 33.59 35.14 -10.75
N HIS A 21 33.66 35.11 -12.09
CA HIS A 21 32.61 34.53 -12.92
C HIS A 21 32.45 33.02 -12.73
N LEU A 22 33.55 32.28 -12.54
CA LEU A 22 33.49 30.85 -12.23
C LEU A 22 32.89 30.57 -10.84
N LEU A 23 33.29 31.33 -9.82
CA LEU A 23 32.73 31.23 -8.47
C LEU A 23 31.23 31.57 -8.46
N ASP A 24 30.80 32.58 -9.20
CA ASP A 24 29.38 32.92 -9.36
C ASP A 24 28.61 31.82 -10.08
N ARG A 25 29.20 31.17 -11.10
CA ARG A 25 28.60 30.02 -11.77
C ARG A 25 28.45 28.82 -10.83
N VAL A 26 29.49 28.49 -10.06
CA VAL A 26 29.44 27.39 -9.08
C VAL A 26 28.40 27.67 -8.00
N LYS A 27 28.36 28.89 -7.43
CA LYS A 27 27.34 29.29 -6.45
C LYS A 27 25.92 29.20 -7.02
N LYS A 28 25.71 29.69 -8.26
CA LYS A 28 24.42 29.56 -8.94
C LYS A 28 24.05 28.11 -9.18
N GLN A 29 25.01 27.25 -9.52
CA GLN A 29 24.77 25.82 -9.73
C GLN A 29 24.41 25.10 -8.42
N THR A 30 25.13 25.37 -7.32
CA THR A 30 24.80 24.84 -5.99
C THR A 30 23.42 25.30 -5.55
N LEU A 31 23.12 26.61 -5.64
CA LEU A 31 21.81 27.15 -5.29
C LEU A 31 20.69 26.55 -6.16
N ALA A 32 20.92 26.38 -7.46
CA ALA A 32 19.94 25.74 -8.34
C ALA A 32 19.71 24.26 -7.97
N SER A 33 20.77 23.54 -7.59
CA SER A 33 20.67 22.17 -7.09
C SER A 33 19.90 22.09 -5.77
N ASP A 34 20.17 22.99 -4.83
CA ASP A 34 19.51 23.04 -3.51
C ASP A 34 18.02 23.40 -3.65
N ILE A 35 17.69 24.38 -4.50
CA ILE A 35 16.30 24.73 -4.82
C ILE A 35 15.61 23.55 -5.47
N ARG A 36 16.24 22.92 -6.47
CA ARG A 36 15.66 21.78 -7.18
C ARG A 36 15.42 20.60 -6.24
N TRP A 37 16.38 20.29 -5.39
CA TRP A 37 16.25 19.27 -4.35
C TRP A 37 15.13 19.61 -3.37
N GLY A 38 15.13 20.82 -2.81
CA GLY A 38 14.13 21.26 -1.85
C GLY A 38 12.71 21.25 -2.43
N THR A 39 12.54 21.64 -3.69
CA THR A 39 11.24 21.56 -4.38
C THR A 39 10.83 20.12 -4.61
N LEU A 40 11.70 19.27 -5.17
CA LEU A 40 11.35 17.86 -5.38
C LEU A 40 11.00 17.17 -4.06
N PHE A 41 11.83 17.31 -3.04
CA PHE A 41 11.61 16.71 -1.73
C PHE A 41 10.27 17.12 -1.12
N ARG A 42 9.88 18.41 -1.24
CA ARG A 42 8.63 18.93 -0.67
C ARG A 42 7.37 18.62 -1.48
N GLU A 43 7.47 18.62 -2.82
CA GLU A 43 6.32 18.49 -3.72
C GLU A 43 6.01 17.04 -4.10
N VAL A 44 6.93 16.09 -3.86
CA VAL A 44 6.66 14.66 -4.10
C VAL A 44 5.49 14.20 -3.23
N ALA A 45 4.53 13.54 -3.89
CA ALA A 45 3.31 13.04 -3.27
C ALA A 45 3.52 11.79 -2.40
N ASP A 46 4.67 11.16 -2.51
CA ASP A 46 5.05 9.99 -1.73
C ASP A 46 5.75 10.41 -0.42
N PRO A 47 5.44 9.80 0.73
CA PRO A 47 6.23 9.99 1.95
C PRO A 47 7.69 9.58 1.73
N ILE A 48 8.62 10.46 2.11
CA ILE A 48 10.06 10.21 2.06
C ILE A 48 10.65 10.40 3.44
N ILE A 49 11.51 9.47 3.85
CA ILE A 49 12.38 9.56 5.02
C ILE A 49 13.81 9.34 4.55
N ILE A 50 14.73 10.19 4.99
CA ILE A 50 16.16 10.03 4.77
C ILE A 50 16.82 9.91 6.12
N GLY A 51 17.73 8.95 6.25
CA GLY A 51 18.52 8.79 7.44
C GLY A 51 19.81 8.03 7.18
N ASP A 52 20.46 7.61 8.25
CA ASP A 52 21.69 6.84 8.23
C ASP A 52 21.67 5.81 9.38
N GLU A 53 22.85 5.34 9.80
CA GLU A 53 22.99 4.43 10.93
C GLU A 53 22.63 5.07 12.27
N GLU A 54 22.86 6.37 12.44
CA GLU A 54 22.58 7.10 13.68
C GLU A 54 21.09 7.38 13.86
N GLY A 55 20.36 7.55 12.75
CA GLY A 55 18.90 7.61 12.77
C GLY A 55 18.30 8.37 11.59
N ILE A 56 17.10 8.88 11.77
CA ILE A 56 16.40 9.71 10.80
C ILE A 56 17.06 11.09 10.75
N LEU A 57 17.36 11.59 9.56
CA LEU A 57 17.92 12.93 9.33
C LEU A 57 16.84 13.92 8.89
N VAL A 58 15.89 13.49 8.07
CA VAL A 58 14.80 14.35 7.58
C VAL A 58 13.64 13.52 7.05
N CYS A 59 12.42 14.05 7.10
CA CYS A 59 11.28 13.55 6.35
C CYS A 59 10.61 14.67 5.54
N ASN A 60 9.87 14.31 4.50
CA ASN A 60 9.18 15.29 3.68
C ASN A 60 7.80 15.68 4.24
N PRO A 61 7.22 16.82 3.82
CA PRO A 61 5.91 17.26 4.29
C PRO A 61 4.77 16.27 4.03
N CYS A 62 4.89 15.40 3.01
CA CYS A 62 3.91 14.35 2.79
C CYS A 62 3.91 13.34 3.94
N PHE A 63 5.08 12.85 4.35
CA PHE A 63 5.22 11.98 5.52
C PHE A 63 4.69 12.66 6.78
N GLU A 64 4.98 13.95 6.97
CA GLU A 64 4.46 14.70 8.12
C GLU A 64 2.94 14.74 8.15
N LYS A 65 2.29 15.03 7.01
CA LYS A 65 0.82 15.07 6.89
C LYS A 65 0.18 13.71 7.12
N LEU A 66 0.80 12.63 6.62
CA LEU A 66 0.26 11.26 6.74
C LEU A 66 0.37 10.73 8.17
N THR A 67 1.52 10.95 8.82
CA THR A 67 1.81 10.39 10.15
C THR A 67 1.44 11.32 11.31
N GLY A 68 1.40 12.63 11.04
CA GLY A 68 1.34 13.70 12.05
C GLY A 68 2.64 13.90 12.82
N LEU A 69 3.75 13.30 12.36
CA LEU A 69 5.09 13.47 12.94
C LEU A 69 5.89 14.47 12.12
N THR A 70 6.38 15.52 12.75
CA THR A 70 7.25 16.51 12.10
C THR A 70 8.69 16.01 12.02
N SER A 71 9.43 16.49 11.03
CA SER A 71 10.86 16.18 10.87
C SER A 71 11.69 16.55 12.11
N GLU A 72 11.30 17.60 12.84
CA GLU A 72 11.99 18.05 14.06
C GLU A 72 11.79 17.08 15.22
N GLN A 73 10.62 16.45 15.34
CA GLN A 73 10.29 15.53 16.43
C GLN A 73 11.00 14.18 16.32
N ILE A 74 11.35 13.77 15.10
CA ILE A 74 11.92 12.45 14.81
C ILE A 74 13.40 12.52 14.40
N LEU A 75 14.00 13.71 14.40
CA LEU A 75 15.41 13.89 14.08
C LEU A 75 16.28 13.07 15.05
N GLY A 76 17.18 12.26 14.49
CA GLY A 76 18.05 11.35 15.22
C GLY A 76 17.36 10.11 15.79
N TYR A 77 16.05 9.93 15.57
CA TYR A 77 15.37 8.73 16.06
C TYR A 77 15.77 7.53 15.22
N GLN A 78 15.99 6.41 15.89
CA GLN A 78 15.98 5.09 15.25
C GLN A 78 14.53 4.75 14.85
N ILE A 79 14.36 3.99 13.77
CA ILE A 79 13.02 3.55 13.31
C ILE A 79 12.23 2.88 14.44
N SER A 80 12.89 2.09 15.29
CA SER A 80 12.27 1.42 16.44
C SER A 80 11.75 2.38 17.52
N HIS A 81 12.17 3.64 17.53
CA HIS A 81 11.72 4.66 18.48
C HIS A 81 10.66 5.60 17.91
N LEU A 82 10.25 5.40 16.65
CA LEU A 82 9.09 6.11 16.13
C LEU A 82 7.87 5.78 17.00
N PRO A 83 7.00 6.76 17.32
CA PRO A 83 5.88 6.56 18.23
C PRO A 83 4.98 5.36 17.90
N MET A 84 4.69 5.10 16.62
CA MET A 84 3.89 3.93 16.22
C MET A 84 4.62 2.61 16.43
N CYS A 85 5.94 2.58 16.25
CA CYS A 85 6.76 1.39 16.48
C CYS A 85 6.99 1.11 17.96
N HIS A 86 6.95 2.14 18.81
CA HIS A 86 7.01 1.97 20.25
C HIS A 86 5.72 1.32 20.80
N SER A 87 4.56 1.73 20.27
CA SER A 87 3.27 1.19 20.69
C SER A 87 2.97 -0.20 20.10
N HIS A 88 3.40 -0.47 18.87
CA HIS A 88 3.16 -1.73 18.14
C HIS A 88 4.45 -2.18 17.44
N PRO A 89 5.40 -2.77 18.16
CA PRO A 89 6.70 -3.15 17.60
C PRO A 89 6.61 -4.24 16.52
N GLU A 90 5.60 -5.10 16.57
CA GLU A 90 5.31 -6.12 15.57
C GLU A 90 5.08 -5.51 14.17
N ASP A 91 4.34 -4.40 14.11
CA ASP A 91 3.99 -3.70 12.88
C ASP A 91 5.23 -3.12 12.18
N CYS A 92 6.26 -2.76 12.95
CA CYS A 92 7.50 -2.17 12.42
C CYS A 92 8.64 -3.17 12.22
N SER A 93 8.44 -4.46 12.49
CA SER A 93 9.50 -5.47 12.44
C SER A 93 10.23 -5.53 11.09
N LEU A 94 9.47 -5.54 9.98
CA LEU A 94 10.02 -5.46 8.62
C LEU A 94 10.73 -4.13 8.38
N PHE A 95 10.11 -3.01 8.75
CA PHE A 95 10.71 -1.70 8.53
C PHE A 95 12.07 -1.57 9.25
N ILE A 96 12.14 -1.99 10.51
CA ILE A 96 13.39 -2.00 11.29
C ILE A 96 14.45 -2.91 10.63
N THR A 97 14.03 -4.06 10.10
CA THR A 97 14.93 -5.03 9.45
C THR A 97 15.50 -4.46 8.16
N TYR A 98 14.64 -3.95 7.27
CA TYR A 98 15.03 -3.37 5.99
C TYR A 98 15.86 -2.08 6.17
N TRP A 99 15.60 -1.31 7.23
CA TRP A 99 16.38 -0.11 7.55
C TRP A 99 17.80 -0.44 8.01
N LYS A 100 18.01 -1.56 8.70
CA LYS A 100 19.33 -1.93 9.24
C LYS A 100 20.19 -2.71 8.26
N ASP A 101 19.58 -3.53 7.41
CA ASP A 101 20.28 -4.47 6.56
C ASP A 101 20.26 -4.06 5.09
N SER A 102 21.42 -3.68 4.57
CA SER A 102 21.59 -3.23 3.18
C SER A 102 21.33 -4.31 2.14
N THR A 103 21.25 -5.59 2.51
CA THR A 103 20.86 -6.68 1.59
C THR A 103 19.39 -6.59 1.13
N TYR A 104 18.58 -5.76 1.81
CA TYR A 104 17.21 -5.43 1.40
C TYR A 104 17.13 -4.14 0.57
N SER A 105 18.25 -3.49 0.26
CA SER A 105 18.26 -2.28 -0.55
C SER A 105 17.52 -2.50 -1.88
N GLY A 106 16.52 -1.66 -2.15
CA GLY A 106 15.69 -1.71 -3.34
C GLY A 106 14.57 -2.75 -3.32
N LYS A 107 14.46 -3.58 -2.28
CA LYS A 107 13.30 -4.47 -2.10
C LYS A 107 12.14 -3.69 -1.49
N ARG A 108 10.91 -4.03 -1.87
CA ARG A 108 9.73 -3.43 -1.28
C ARG A 108 9.21 -4.25 -0.11
N PHE A 109 8.43 -3.61 0.74
CA PHE A 109 7.73 -4.24 1.84
C PHE A 109 6.53 -3.37 2.24
N SER A 110 5.46 -4.00 2.70
CA SER A 110 4.31 -3.28 3.25
C SER A 110 4.52 -2.95 4.72
N TRP A 111 4.14 -1.74 5.11
CA TRP A 111 4.13 -1.28 6.48
C TRP A 111 2.77 -0.67 6.82
N SER A 112 2.01 -1.34 7.69
CA SER A 112 0.76 -0.83 8.22
C SER A 112 0.97 -0.25 9.63
N PHE A 113 0.43 0.93 9.90
CA PHE A 113 0.46 1.53 11.23
C PHE A 113 -0.75 2.43 11.46
N THR A 114 -0.98 2.81 12.72
CA THR A 114 -1.98 3.81 13.07
C THR A 114 -1.32 5.18 13.24
N SER A 115 -1.77 6.15 12.44
CA SER A 115 -1.33 7.54 12.52
C SER A 115 -1.73 8.19 13.85
N THR A 116 -1.08 9.31 14.22
CA THR A 116 -1.44 10.10 15.41
C THR A 116 -2.89 10.62 15.37
N HIS A 117 -3.49 10.71 14.17
CA HIS A 117 -4.90 11.03 13.97
C HIS A 117 -5.85 9.83 14.10
N ASN A 118 -5.37 8.69 14.61
CA ASN A 118 -6.13 7.44 14.77
C ASN A 118 -6.71 6.86 13.46
N LYS A 119 -6.00 7.07 12.35
CA LYS A 119 -6.30 6.48 11.04
C LYS A 119 -5.30 5.37 10.74
N LYS A 120 -5.78 4.20 10.29
CA LYS A 120 -4.92 3.11 9.76
C LYS A 120 -4.36 3.57 8.42
N ILE A 121 -3.04 3.52 8.28
CA ILE A 121 -2.31 3.85 7.06
C ILE A 121 -1.53 2.61 6.65
N VAL A 122 -1.50 2.33 5.35
CA VAL A 122 -0.70 1.26 4.76
C VAL A 122 0.20 1.86 3.71
N LEU A 123 1.51 1.72 3.91
CA LEU A 123 2.52 2.19 2.98
C LEU A 123 3.27 1.01 2.37
N ASP A 124 3.39 1.03 1.05
CA ASP A 124 4.29 0.17 0.30
C ASP A 124 5.66 0.87 0.18
N MET A 125 6.62 0.39 0.98
CA MET A 125 7.88 1.05 1.27
C MET A 125 9.04 0.43 0.50
N GLN A 126 9.99 1.26 0.09
CA GLN A 126 11.27 0.82 -0.46
C GLN A 126 12.40 1.64 0.18
N ILE A 127 13.48 0.97 0.57
CA ILE A 127 14.67 1.60 1.15
C ILE A 127 15.85 1.38 0.22
N VAL A 128 16.54 2.45 -0.16
CA VAL A 128 17.76 2.40 -0.98
C VAL A 128 18.94 2.93 -0.18
N PHE A 129 20.02 2.14 -0.13
CA PHE A 129 21.25 2.52 0.55
C PHE A 129 22.20 3.17 -0.46
N VAL A 130 22.69 4.37 -0.15
CA VAL A 130 23.58 5.15 -1.01
C VAL A 130 24.79 5.60 -0.21
N THR A 131 25.99 5.19 -0.64
CA THR A 131 27.24 5.61 0.01
C THR A 131 27.83 6.81 -0.71
N ILE A 132 28.01 7.92 0.02
CA ILE A 132 28.57 9.18 -0.48
C ILE A 132 29.73 9.56 0.44
N GLU A 133 30.94 9.72 -0.10
CA GLU A 133 32.14 10.12 0.66
C GLU A 133 32.41 9.26 1.91
N GLY A 134 32.05 7.97 1.86
CA GLY A 134 32.21 7.02 2.96
C GLY A 134 31.03 6.96 3.94
N ASN A 135 30.08 7.88 3.85
CA ASN A 135 28.86 7.88 4.66
C ASN A 135 27.74 7.15 3.92
N THR A 136 27.06 6.23 4.60
CA THR A 136 25.94 5.46 4.02
C THR A 136 24.61 6.06 4.45
N PHE A 137 23.90 6.62 3.47
CA PHE A 137 22.55 7.15 3.63
C PHE A 137 21.50 6.12 3.21
N ARG A 138 20.33 6.22 3.82
CA ARG A 138 19.16 5.38 3.60
C ARG A 138 18.05 6.28 3.10
N PHE A 139 17.63 6.07 1.86
CA PHE A 139 16.51 6.77 1.24
C PHE A 139 15.31 5.85 1.25
N CYS A 140 14.34 6.18 2.08
CA CYS A 140 13.11 5.44 2.22
C CYS A 140 11.99 6.24 1.54
N ILE A 141 11.34 5.63 0.57
CA ILE A 141 10.13 6.16 -0.07
C ILE A 141 8.99 5.18 0.20
N GLY A 142 7.82 5.72 0.53
CA GLY A 142 6.60 4.96 0.69
C GLY A 142 5.56 5.39 -0.31
N ARG A 143 4.80 4.45 -0.85
CA ARG A 143 3.57 4.73 -1.59
C ARG A 143 2.38 4.47 -0.68
N ASP A 144 1.50 5.45 -0.53
CA ASP A 144 0.25 5.25 0.20
C ASP A 144 -0.67 4.33 -0.61
N ILE A 145 -0.94 3.14 -0.07
CA ILE A 145 -1.85 2.14 -0.65
C ILE A 145 -3.06 1.90 0.26
N THR A 146 -3.31 2.80 1.22
CA THR A 146 -4.38 2.65 2.21
C THR A 146 -5.73 2.44 1.54
N ARG A 147 -6.03 3.23 0.50
CA ARG A 147 -7.34 3.15 -0.16
C ARG A 147 -7.51 1.87 -0.96
N GLU A 148 -6.44 1.41 -1.60
CA GLU A 148 -6.39 0.17 -2.35
C GLU A 148 -6.62 -1.02 -1.41
N THR A 149 -5.95 -1.05 -0.26
CA THR A 149 -6.16 -2.08 0.75
C THR A 149 -7.59 -2.05 1.30
N GLU A 150 -8.15 -0.87 1.62
CA GLU A 150 -9.55 -0.73 2.06
C GLU A 150 -10.54 -1.28 1.02
N LEU A 151 -10.32 -0.96 -0.26
CA LEU A 151 -11.17 -1.44 -1.36
C LEU A 151 -11.11 -2.96 -1.51
N ILE A 152 -9.93 -3.54 -1.37
CA ILE A 152 -9.75 -5.00 -1.40
C ILE A 152 -10.49 -5.63 -0.22
N GLU A 153 -10.31 -5.12 1.00
CA GLU A 153 -11.00 -5.58 2.21
C GLU A 153 -12.54 -5.49 2.05
N GLU A 154 -13.07 -4.38 1.53
CA GLU A 154 -14.50 -4.17 1.24
C GLU A 154 -15.03 -5.23 0.25
N GLN A 155 -14.29 -5.50 -0.83
CA GLN A 155 -14.67 -6.51 -1.82
C GLN A 155 -14.68 -7.93 -1.24
N GLU A 156 -13.67 -8.28 -0.44
CA GLU A 156 -13.62 -9.59 0.22
C GLU A 156 -14.79 -9.81 1.19
N ILE A 157 -15.19 -8.76 1.92
CA ILE A 157 -16.35 -8.82 2.82
C ILE A 157 -17.62 -9.05 2.00
N SER A 158 -17.81 -8.32 0.90
CA SER A 158 -18.97 -8.48 0.02
C SER A 158 -19.05 -9.88 -0.58
N LEU A 159 -17.91 -10.43 -1.07
CA LEU A 159 -17.85 -11.80 -1.56
C LEU A 159 -18.21 -12.82 -0.48
N ARG A 160 -17.71 -12.65 0.76
CA ARG A 160 -18.08 -13.53 1.88
C ARG A 160 -19.57 -13.51 2.18
N GLN A 161 -20.23 -12.35 2.04
CA GLN A 161 -21.69 -12.27 2.19
C GLN A 161 -22.42 -13.01 1.07
N ILE A 162 -21.95 -12.89 -0.17
CA ILE A 162 -22.48 -13.64 -1.30
C ILE A 162 -22.36 -15.15 -1.03
N ASP A 163 -21.20 -15.63 -0.56
CA ASP A 163 -20.97 -17.04 -0.21
C ASP A 163 -21.98 -17.55 0.81
N LYS A 164 -22.22 -16.76 1.87
CA LYS A 164 -23.18 -17.10 2.91
C LYS A 164 -24.60 -17.17 2.35
N ASN A 165 -25.03 -16.17 1.59
CA ASN A 165 -26.37 -16.12 0.99
C ASN A 165 -26.57 -17.27 0.01
N MET A 166 -25.56 -17.60 -0.78
CA MET A 166 -25.57 -18.72 -1.70
C MET A 166 -25.76 -20.05 -0.94
N ALA A 167 -24.97 -20.29 0.11
CA ALA A 167 -25.12 -21.50 0.92
C ALA A 167 -26.52 -21.62 1.55
N GLN A 168 -27.09 -20.51 2.03
CA GLN A 168 -28.43 -20.49 2.60
C GLN A 168 -29.52 -20.79 1.56
N LEU A 169 -29.41 -20.26 0.35
CA LEU A 169 -30.38 -20.52 -0.73
C LEU A 169 -30.36 -21.98 -1.17
N ALA A 170 -29.17 -22.58 -1.29
CA ALA A 170 -29.04 -24.00 -1.63
C ALA A 170 -29.70 -24.89 -0.55
N ALA A 171 -29.41 -24.63 0.73
CA ALA A 171 -30.04 -25.36 1.83
C ALA A 171 -31.57 -25.20 1.84
N LEU A 172 -32.07 -23.99 1.58
CA LEU A 172 -33.50 -23.70 1.50
C LEU A 172 -34.17 -24.41 0.31
N ASN A 173 -33.50 -24.52 -0.83
CA ASN A 173 -34.01 -25.28 -1.98
C ASN A 173 -34.18 -26.76 -1.63
N ASP A 174 -33.20 -27.37 -0.96
CA ASP A 174 -33.30 -28.75 -0.48
C ASP A 174 -34.44 -28.90 0.55
N GLU A 175 -34.57 -27.94 1.47
CA GLU A 175 -35.66 -27.90 2.44
C GLU A 175 -37.04 -27.75 1.81
N ILE A 176 -37.17 -27.10 0.64
CA ILE A 176 -38.42 -26.98 -0.12
C ILE A 176 -38.77 -28.30 -0.85
N ARG A 177 -37.78 -29.01 -1.39
CA ARG A 177 -38.02 -30.30 -2.10
C ARG A 177 -38.62 -31.35 -1.17
N ASN A 178 -38.24 -31.35 0.10
CA ASN A 178 -38.73 -32.30 1.11
C ASN A 178 -40.27 -32.28 1.27
N PRO A 179 -40.92 -31.16 1.64
CA PRO A 179 -42.37 -31.09 1.76
C PRO A 179 -43.08 -31.29 0.41
N LEU A 180 -42.51 -30.81 -0.71
CA LEU A 180 -43.09 -31.07 -2.03
C LEU A 180 -43.14 -32.57 -2.37
N THR A 181 -42.08 -33.31 -2.02
CA THR A 181 -42.03 -34.76 -2.19
C THR A 181 -43.10 -35.45 -1.35
N LEU A 182 -43.26 -35.04 -0.08
CA LEU A 182 -44.31 -35.56 0.79
C LEU A 182 -45.73 -35.28 0.25
N ILE A 183 -45.97 -34.06 -0.25
CA ILE A 183 -47.26 -33.68 -0.85
C ILE A 183 -47.52 -34.52 -2.11
N ALA A 184 -46.55 -34.68 -2.99
CA ALA A 184 -46.68 -35.51 -4.19
C ALA A 184 -46.97 -36.97 -3.87
N MET A 185 -46.27 -37.56 -2.90
CA MET A 185 -46.50 -38.94 -2.44
C MET A 185 -47.91 -39.10 -1.86
N SER A 186 -48.34 -38.19 -0.99
CA SER A 186 -49.67 -38.23 -0.38
C SER A 186 -50.78 -38.11 -1.41
N ALA A 187 -50.64 -37.17 -2.36
CA ALA A 187 -51.58 -37.01 -3.47
C ALA A 187 -51.62 -38.24 -4.38
N GLY A 188 -50.48 -38.92 -4.60
CA GLY A 188 -50.41 -40.14 -5.40
C GLY A 188 -51.17 -41.34 -4.80
N VAL A 189 -51.27 -41.43 -3.47
CA VAL A 189 -51.90 -42.55 -2.76
C VAL A 189 -53.42 -42.38 -2.61
N ASN A 190 -53.93 -41.14 -2.58
CA ASN A 190 -55.37 -40.85 -2.47
C ASN A 190 -55.92 -40.24 -3.77
N PRO A 191 -56.40 -41.07 -4.72
CA PRO A 191 -56.98 -40.56 -5.95
C PRO A 191 -58.29 -39.82 -5.66
N GLY A 192 -58.36 -38.58 -6.13
CA GLY A 192 -59.51 -37.68 -5.95
C GLY A 192 -59.58 -36.64 -7.06
N PRO A 193 -60.71 -35.92 -7.20
CA PRO A 193 -60.92 -34.96 -8.28
C PRO A 193 -59.92 -33.79 -8.29
N GLU A 194 -59.30 -33.51 -7.14
CA GLU A 194 -58.27 -32.46 -6.96
C GLU A 194 -56.83 -32.96 -7.20
N GLN A 195 -56.62 -34.28 -7.31
CA GLN A 195 -55.28 -34.90 -7.34
C GLN A 195 -54.39 -34.33 -8.45
N THR A 196 -54.93 -34.22 -9.66
CA THR A 196 -54.19 -33.73 -10.83
C THR A 196 -53.69 -32.30 -10.62
N LYS A 197 -54.54 -31.42 -10.08
CA LYS A 197 -54.18 -30.01 -9.83
C LYS A 197 -53.08 -29.88 -8.77
N ILE A 198 -53.12 -30.72 -7.72
CA ILE A 198 -52.10 -30.72 -6.67
C ILE A 198 -50.75 -31.17 -7.23
N LEU A 199 -50.73 -32.26 -8.01
CA LEU A 199 -49.50 -32.76 -8.62
C LEU A 199 -48.92 -31.77 -9.65
N GLU A 200 -49.77 -31.14 -10.47
CA GLU A 200 -49.35 -30.06 -11.38
C GLU A 200 -48.71 -28.88 -10.63
N GLY A 201 -49.30 -28.46 -9.51
CA GLY A 201 -48.75 -27.42 -8.65
C GLY A 201 -47.38 -27.79 -8.07
N VAL A 202 -47.22 -29.03 -7.57
CA VAL A 202 -45.92 -29.52 -7.08
C VAL A 202 -44.87 -29.55 -8.19
N HIS A 203 -45.23 -30.02 -9.39
CA HIS A 203 -44.32 -30.02 -10.54
C HIS A 203 -43.92 -28.61 -10.97
N MET A 204 -44.84 -27.65 -10.91
CA MET A 204 -44.55 -26.25 -11.20
C MET A 204 -43.53 -25.67 -10.21
N ILE A 205 -43.73 -25.90 -8.91
CA ILE A 205 -42.79 -25.42 -7.88
C ILE A 205 -41.43 -26.10 -8.03
N ASN A 206 -41.38 -27.42 -8.24
CA ASN A 206 -40.10 -28.13 -8.48
C ASN A 206 -39.35 -27.56 -9.69
N SER A 207 -40.06 -27.26 -10.78
CA SER A 207 -39.44 -26.66 -11.98
C SER A 207 -38.88 -25.25 -11.70
N LEU A 208 -39.50 -24.48 -10.79
CA LEU A 208 -38.97 -23.20 -10.36
C LEU A 208 -37.71 -23.37 -9.49
N VAL A 209 -37.70 -24.36 -8.60
CA VAL A 209 -36.53 -24.69 -7.77
C VAL A 209 -35.36 -25.17 -8.66
N ASP A 210 -35.62 -26.04 -9.64
CA ASP A 210 -34.60 -26.50 -10.60
C ASP A 210 -33.97 -25.34 -11.38
N ARG A 211 -34.78 -24.36 -11.81
CA ARG A 211 -34.29 -23.14 -12.46
C ARG A 211 -33.43 -22.29 -11.53
N LEU A 212 -33.75 -22.23 -10.24
CA LEU A 212 -32.96 -21.51 -9.25
C LEU A 212 -31.59 -22.17 -9.07
N ASP A 213 -31.54 -23.50 -8.96
CA ASP A 213 -30.30 -24.29 -8.86
C ASP A 213 -29.42 -24.12 -10.12
N GLN A 214 -30.03 -23.99 -11.29
CA GLN A 214 -29.29 -23.72 -12.52
C GLN A 214 -28.65 -22.33 -12.52
N GLY A 215 -29.40 -21.28 -12.15
CA GLY A 215 -28.86 -19.92 -12.02
C GLY A 215 -27.77 -19.79 -10.96
N PHE A 216 -27.81 -20.65 -9.93
CA PHE A 216 -26.76 -20.76 -8.92
C PHE A 216 -25.42 -21.23 -9.51
N THR A 217 -25.46 -22.21 -10.42
CA THR A 217 -24.27 -22.76 -11.08
C THR A 217 -23.58 -21.71 -11.96
N GLU A 218 -24.35 -20.81 -12.59
CA GLU A 218 -23.82 -19.68 -13.35
C GLU A 218 -23.19 -18.62 -12.42
N SER A 219 -23.86 -18.31 -11.31
CA SER A 219 -23.37 -17.38 -10.29
C SER A 219 -22.05 -17.85 -9.66
N GLU A 220 -21.88 -19.16 -9.43
CA GLU A 220 -20.63 -19.77 -8.94
C GLU A 220 -19.44 -19.48 -9.87
N LYS A 221 -19.65 -19.47 -11.19
CA LYS A 221 -18.56 -19.20 -12.16
C LYS A 221 -18.10 -17.76 -12.09
N VAL A 222 -19.04 -16.81 -12.07
CA VAL A 222 -18.74 -15.38 -11.93
C VAL A 222 -18.05 -15.10 -10.60
N ARG A 223 -18.53 -15.71 -9.52
CA ARG A 223 -17.94 -15.61 -8.17
C ARG A 223 -16.50 -16.11 -8.13
N LYS A 224 -16.23 -17.30 -8.69
CA LYS A 224 -14.87 -17.85 -8.76
C LYS A 224 -13.92 -16.96 -9.55
N PHE A 225 -14.41 -16.35 -10.63
CA PHE A 225 -13.65 -15.36 -11.39
C PHE A 225 -13.31 -14.13 -10.53
N LEU A 226 -14.31 -13.51 -9.88
CA LEU A 226 -14.09 -12.34 -9.01
C LEU A 226 -13.11 -12.63 -7.86
N LYS A 227 -13.25 -13.79 -7.21
CA LYS A 227 -12.37 -14.22 -6.12
C LYS A 227 -10.92 -14.37 -6.60
N ARG A 228 -10.73 -14.92 -7.80
CA ARG A 228 -9.40 -15.04 -8.41
C ARG A 228 -8.82 -13.67 -8.75
N THR A 229 -9.61 -12.76 -9.33
CA THR A 229 -9.15 -11.40 -9.62
C THR A 229 -8.67 -10.69 -8.36
N ILE A 230 -9.43 -10.75 -7.26
CA ILE A 230 -9.03 -10.11 -6.00
C ILE A 230 -7.76 -10.74 -5.43
N HIS A 231 -7.65 -12.07 -5.47
CA HIS A 231 -6.44 -12.76 -5.03
C HIS A 231 -5.22 -12.36 -5.87
N ASP A 232 -5.35 -12.35 -7.20
CA ASP A 232 -4.25 -12.01 -8.11
C ASP A 232 -3.80 -10.53 -7.93
N PHE A 233 -4.73 -9.62 -7.61
CA PHE A 233 -4.40 -8.23 -7.23
C PHE A 233 -3.76 -8.12 -5.84
N GLY A 234 -4.19 -8.93 -4.87
CA GLY A 234 -3.59 -8.97 -3.53
C GLY A 234 -2.17 -9.50 -3.55
N THR A 235 -1.90 -10.58 -4.29
CA THR A 235 -0.55 -11.15 -4.42
C THR A 235 0.42 -10.25 -5.18
N ALA A 236 -0.07 -9.44 -6.12
CA ALA A 236 0.77 -8.48 -6.84
C ALA A 236 1.27 -7.32 -5.94
N LEU A 237 0.63 -7.07 -4.80
CA LEU A 237 1.09 -6.10 -3.79
C LEU A 237 2.09 -6.69 -2.80
N ASP A 238 2.15 -8.03 -2.69
CA ASP A 238 3.04 -8.75 -1.78
C ASP A 238 4.32 -9.29 -2.47
N GLU A 239 4.36 -9.35 -3.81
CA GLU A 239 5.48 -9.93 -4.60
C GLU A 239 6.36 -8.90 -5.37
N GLU A 240 6.07 -7.60 -5.34
CA GLU A 240 6.99 -6.54 -5.82
C GLU A 240 7.86 -5.99 -4.69
#